data_AF-A0AAV1YN67-F1
#
_entry.id   AF-A0AAV1YN67-F1
#
_cell.length_a   1.000
_cell.length_b   1.000
_cell.length_c   1.000
_cell.angle_alpha   90.00
_cell.angle_beta   90.00
_cell.angle_gamma   90.00
#
_symmetry.space_group_name_H-M   'P 1'
#
loop_
_entity.id
_entity.type
_entity.pdbx_description
1 polymer ?
#
loop_
_entity_poly.entity_id
_entity_poly.type
_entity_poly.pdbx_seq_one_letter_code
_entity_poly.pdbx_strand_id
1 'polypeptide(L)'
;MSSNIIVQPTIFREYIGSNEYSHHHAFPSHIINQQLTEFHFILAFAKENYVETPTTKIGDGNFSRHWKLSSFSAERIHKLKKENPNVKVIISIGGRGSNFPFNTNDSMIWVHNAFTSIKNIIDGYNHNSDIRIIDGIDVNYEEIHNDENFVKSLGLLIKLLKLKGLITIASIAPSASVHTQYKKLYHHYKYCIDWVNYQFYGQTLSNKRDFYNLFIALSKDYPPHRKDYPSVLLAGFSTDPSDAGSISQDTFLEGCHQLFKDNLLPGIFVFGADYSKVTHEGEKSFQVEIIAQQMIVEAHVLNFGYSHGCHCVTITKKVGECNGSDWSYGRHVVVETPKSAALKLECRLRSAI
;
A
#
# COMPACT_ATOMS: atom_id res chain seq x y z
N MET A 1 18.07 24.22 17.75
CA MET A 1 18.37 23.05 16.91
C MET A 1 17.06 22.36 16.61
N SER A 2 16.59 22.41 15.37
CA SER A 2 15.37 21.71 14.95
C SER A 2 15.66 20.21 14.97
N SER A 3 15.01 19.48 15.88
CA SER A 3 14.92 18.03 15.77
C SER A 3 14.23 17.74 14.45
N ASN A 4 14.98 17.19 13.49
CA ASN A 4 14.38 16.61 12.28
C ASN A 4 13.55 15.42 12.75
N ILE A 5 12.26 15.64 12.94
CA ILE A 5 11.28 14.59 13.15
C ILE A 5 11.30 13.75 11.87
N ILE A 6 11.96 12.59 11.92
CA ILE A 6 11.89 11.62 10.83
C ILE A 6 10.48 11.01 10.91
N VAL A 7 9.57 11.58 10.13
CA VAL A 7 8.24 11.03 9.93
C VAL A 7 8.42 9.71 9.17
N GLN A 8 8.27 8.57 9.86
CA GLN A 8 8.27 7.24 9.23
C GLN A 8 7.13 7.21 8.20
N PRO A 9 7.41 7.19 6.89
CA PRO A 9 6.36 7.31 5.92
C PRO A 9 5.52 6.02 5.93
N THR A 10 4.21 6.20 5.84
CA THR A 10 3.21 5.13 5.92
C THR A 10 2.57 4.89 4.56
N ILE A 11 2.43 3.62 4.17
CA ILE A 11 1.85 3.26 2.87
C ILE A 11 0.72 2.25 2.99
N PHE A 12 -0.35 2.49 2.25
CA PHE A 12 -1.39 1.51 1.95
C PHE A 12 -1.54 1.35 0.43
N ARG A 13 -1.75 0.12 -0.05
CA ARG A 13 -1.92 -0.13 -1.49
C ARG A 13 -3.11 -1.05 -1.77
N GLU A 14 -3.84 -0.77 -2.83
CA GLU A 14 -5.10 -1.44 -3.18
C GLU A 14 -5.07 -1.88 -4.64
N TYR A 15 -5.10 -3.19 -4.91
CA TYR A 15 -5.31 -3.67 -6.27
C TYR A 15 -6.76 -3.44 -6.71
N ILE A 16 -6.96 -3.04 -7.97
CA ILE A 16 -8.29 -2.78 -8.52
C ILE A 16 -8.33 -3.01 -10.03
N GLY A 17 -9.48 -3.45 -10.54
CA GLY A 17 -9.74 -3.69 -11.95
C GLY A 17 -9.42 -5.11 -12.44
N SER A 18 -9.00 -6.01 -11.54
CA SER A 18 -8.57 -7.38 -11.90
C SER A 18 -9.72 -8.26 -12.36
N ASN A 19 -10.94 -7.96 -11.90
CA ASN A 19 -12.16 -8.70 -12.25
C ASN A 19 -12.98 -7.89 -13.25
N GLU A 20 -12.99 -8.32 -14.51
CA GLU A 20 -13.76 -7.70 -15.59
C GLU A 20 -15.28 -7.73 -15.37
N TYR A 21 -15.78 -8.64 -14.52
CA TYR A 21 -17.19 -8.72 -14.14
C TYR A 21 -17.54 -7.81 -12.97
N SER A 22 -16.56 -7.18 -12.32
CA SER A 22 -16.85 -6.29 -11.21
C SER A 22 -17.67 -5.07 -11.69
N HIS A 23 -18.63 -4.69 -10.85
CA HIS A 23 -19.45 -3.50 -11.03
C HIS A 23 -18.76 -2.25 -10.46
N HIS A 24 -17.42 -2.19 -10.47
CA HIS A 24 -16.71 -0.96 -10.17
C HIS A 24 -16.79 0.00 -11.34
N HIS A 25 -17.53 1.08 -11.12
CA HIS A 25 -17.70 2.17 -12.08
C HIS A 25 -16.71 3.33 -11.85
N ALA A 26 -15.98 3.31 -10.74
CA ALA A 26 -14.99 4.32 -10.34
C ALA A 26 -14.08 3.79 -9.23
N PHE A 27 -13.04 4.56 -8.88
CA PHE A 27 -12.24 4.32 -7.69
C PHE A 27 -13.08 4.47 -6.41
N PRO A 28 -12.91 3.60 -5.41
CA PRO A 28 -13.60 3.68 -4.12
C PRO A 28 -12.99 4.78 -3.23
N SER A 29 -13.06 6.05 -3.65
CA SER A 29 -12.36 7.15 -2.96
C SER A 29 -12.73 7.33 -1.47
N HIS A 30 -13.90 6.84 -1.06
CA HIS A 30 -14.34 6.85 0.35
C HIS A 30 -13.47 6.01 1.28
N ILE A 31 -12.66 5.07 0.78
CA ILE A 31 -11.76 4.27 1.62
C ILE A 31 -10.43 4.98 1.91
N ILE A 32 -10.12 6.10 1.23
CA ILE A 32 -8.81 6.74 1.31
C ILE A 32 -8.66 7.47 2.65
N ASN A 33 -7.74 7.01 3.48
CA ASN A 33 -7.34 7.73 4.67
C ASN A 33 -6.31 8.83 4.33
N GLN A 34 -6.68 10.10 4.54
CA GLN A 34 -5.83 11.27 4.24
C GLN A 34 -4.62 11.42 5.19
N GLN A 35 -4.59 10.69 6.30
CA GLN A 35 -3.47 10.72 7.25
C GLN A 35 -2.29 9.82 6.82
N LEU A 36 -2.49 8.97 5.80
CA LEU A 36 -1.42 8.18 5.21
C LEU A 36 -0.47 9.05 4.40
N THR A 37 0.82 8.72 4.45
CA THR A 37 1.81 9.41 3.60
C THR A 37 1.56 9.11 2.13
N GLU A 38 1.30 7.84 1.80
CA GLU A 38 0.94 7.43 0.44
C GLU A 38 -0.20 6.40 0.43
N PHE A 39 -1.18 6.61 -0.46
CA PHE A 39 -2.20 5.63 -0.80
C PHE A 39 -2.03 5.26 -2.28
N HIS A 40 -1.82 3.98 -2.60
CA HIS A 40 -1.64 3.56 -4.00
C HIS A 40 -2.84 2.75 -4.47
N PHE A 41 -3.45 3.13 -5.58
CA PHE A 41 -4.24 2.18 -6.36
C PHE A 41 -3.34 1.48 -7.39
N ILE A 42 -3.46 0.16 -7.50
CA ILE A 42 -2.72 -0.66 -8.45
C ILE A 42 -3.71 -1.25 -9.47
N LEU A 43 -3.71 -0.69 -10.68
CA LEU A 43 -4.55 -1.15 -11.78
C LEU A 43 -4.07 -2.51 -12.26
N ALA A 44 -4.88 -3.54 -12.03
CA ALA A 44 -4.63 -4.92 -12.42
C ALA A 44 -5.53 -5.30 -13.61
N PHE A 45 -5.04 -5.88 -14.70
CA PHE A 45 -3.64 -6.05 -15.10
C PHE A 45 -3.40 -5.49 -16.50
N ALA A 46 -2.15 -5.12 -16.77
CA ALA A 46 -1.65 -5.03 -18.13
C ALA A 46 -1.00 -6.39 -18.44
N LYS A 47 -1.51 -7.06 -19.46
CA LYS A 47 -1.08 -8.43 -19.81
C LYS A 47 -0.40 -8.41 -21.16
N GLU A 48 0.63 -9.22 -21.31
CA GLU A 48 1.34 -9.35 -22.58
C GLU A 48 0.61 -10.27 -23.55
N ASN A 49 0.99 -10.18 -24.83
CA ASN A 49 0.55 -11.14 -25.83
C ASN A 49 1.37 -12.43 -25.69
N TYR A 50 0.72 -13.54 -26.05
CA TYR A 50 1.32 -14.86 -26.00
C TYR A 50 1.23 -15.54 -27.35
N VAL A 51 2.31 -16.21 -27.71
CA VAL A 51 2.32 -17.23 -28.77
C VAL A 51 2.24 -18.59 -28.09
N GLU A 52 1.14 -19.29 -28.34
CA GLU A 52 0.85 -20.59 -27.74
C GLU A 52 1.16 -21.72 -28.72
N THR A 53 1.86 -22.73 -28.22
CA THR A 53 1.97 -24.06 -28.83
C THR A 53 1.36 -25.08 -27.87
N PRO A 54 1.16 -26.34 -28.29
CA PRO A 54 0.63 -27.37 -27.38
C PRO A 54 1.45 -27.60 -26.10
N THR A 55 2.73 -27.20 -26.08
CA THR A 55 3.65 -27.46 -24.96
C THR A 55 4.28 -26.20 -24.36
N THR A 56 4.15 -25.04 -25.01
CA THR A 56 4.77 -23.80 -24.55
C THR A 56 3.86 -22.60 -24.74
N LYS A 57 3.95 -21.65 -23.82
CA LYS A 57 3.28 -20.35 -23.90
C LYS A 57 4.35 -19.27 -23.73
N ILE A 58 4.72 -18.63 -24.82
CA ILE A 58 5.82 -17.65 -24.88
C ILE A 58 5.23 -16.24 -24.95
N GLY A 59 5.56 -15.42 -23.96
CA GLY A 59 5.25 -13.99 -23.94
C GLY A 59 6.20 -13.20 -24.83
N ASP A 60 5.65 -12.28 -25.62
CA ASP A 60 6.43 -11.42 -26.52
C ASP A 60 6.78 -10.05 -25.91
N GLY A 61 6.28 -9.75 -24.71
CA GLY A 61 6.47 -8.47 -24.02
C GLY A 61 5.54 -7.36 -24.51
N ASN A 62 4.66 -7.57 -25.48
CA ASN A 62 3.70 -6.54 -25.91
C ASN A 62 2.50 -6.48 -24.96
N PHE A 63 2.51 -5.54 -24.03
CA PHE A 63 1.44 -5.35 -23.05
C PHE A 63 0.24 -4.58 -23.60
N SER A 64 -0.96 -5.04 -23.21
CA SER A 64 -2.21 -4.32 -23.37
C SER A 64 -2.98 -4.26 -22.05
N ARG A 65 -3.84 -3.25 -21.89
CA ARG A 65 -4.66 -3.06 -20.70
C ARG A 65 -5.82 -4.06 -20.70
N HIS A 66 -6.04 -4.74 -19.56
CA HIS A 66 -7.20 -5.61 -19.35
C HIS A 66 -8.20 -5.10 -18.29
N TRP A 67 -8.00 -3.92 -17.72
CA TRP A 67 -9.02 -3.25 -16.89
C TRP A 67 -9.92 -2.32 -17.73
N LYS A 68 -11.10 -1.98 -17.20
CA LYS A 68 -12.09 -1.11 -17.88
C LYS A 68 -11.63 0.35 -17.94
N LEU A 69 -11.29 0.85 -19.12
CA LEU A 69 -10.91 2.27 -19.31
C LEU A 69 -12.02 3.23 -18.89
N SER A 70 -13.29 2.89 -19.10
CA SER A 70 -14.43 3.74 -18.71
C SER A 70 -14.54 3.95 -17.20
N SER A 71 -14.12 2.97 -16.40
CA SER A 71 -14.08 3.05 -14.93
C SER A 71 -12.82 3.75 -14.41
N PHE A 72 -11.71 3.64 -15.15
CA PHE A 72 -10.39 4.10 -14.72
C PHE A 72 -9.75 5.03 -15.77
N SER A 73 -10.49 6.04 -16.25
CA SER A 73 -9.99 6.97 -17.28
C SER A 73 -8.98 7.99 -16.74
N ALA A 74 -8.26 8.66 -17.64
CA ALA A 74 -7.33 9.73 -17.28
C ALA A 74 -8.00 10.84 -16.47
N GLU A 75 -9.20 11.27 -16.88
CA GLU A 75 -9.98 12.31 -16.19
C GLU A 75 -10.40 11.85 -14.79
N ARG A 76 -10.77 10.58 -14.62
CA ARG A 76 -11.13 10.02 -13.32
C ARG A 76 -9.93 9.94 -12.38
N ILE A 77 -8.76 9.52 -12.88
CA ILE A 77 -7.53 9.49 -12.09
C ILE A 77 -7.11 10.93 -11.74
N HIS A 78 -7.18 11.85 -12.70
CA HIS A 78 -6.88 13.26 -12.44
C HIS A 78 -7.75 13.84 -11.33
N LYS A 79 -9.08 13.64 -11.41
CA LYS A 79 -10.03 14.06 -10.38
C LYS A 79 -9.71 13.42 -9.03
N LEU A 80 -9.46 12.11 -9.00
CA LEU A 80 -9.10 11.36 -7.79
C LEU A 80 -7.89 11.98 -7.10
N LYS A 81 -6.79 12.23 -7.84
CA LYS A 81 -5.54 12.77 -7.29
C LYS A 81 -5.69 14.23 -6.87
N LYS A 82 -6.51 15.02 -7.58
CA LYS A 82 -6.82 16.40 -7.18
C LYS A 82 -7.57 16.45 -5.83
N GLU A 83 -8.49 15.51 -5.62
CA GLU A 83 -9.26 15.40 -4.37
C GLU A 83 -8.48 14.71 -3.24
N ASN A 84 -7.47 13.90 -3.58
CA ASN A 84 -6.69 13.09 -2.65
C ASN A 84 -5.20 13.18 -2.99
N PRO A 85 -4.48 14.24 -2.54
CA PRO A 85 -3.10 14.49 -2.94
C PRO A 85 -2.09 13.40 -2.55
N ASN A 86 -2.42 12.57 -1.56
CA ASN A 86 -1.61 11.43 -1.14
C ASN A 86 -1.78 10.19 -2.04
N VAL A 87 -2.69 10.25 -3.03
CA VAL A 87 -2.96 9.13 -3.94
C VAL A 87 -1.95 9.07 -5.08
N LYS A 88 -1.50 7.84 -5.35
CA LYS A 88 -0.75 7.48 -6.56
C LYS A 88 -1.43 6.32 -7.27
N VAL A 89 -1.27 6.25 -8.60
CA VAL A 89 -1.85 5.19 -9.43
C VAL A 89 -0.75 4.43 -10.17
N ILE A 90 -0.73 3.12 -9.99
CA ILE A 90 0.31 2.19 -10.45
C ILE A 90 -0.32 1.20 -11.43
N ILE A 91 0.40 0.73 -12.43
CA ILE A 91 -0.04 -0.36 -13.32
C ILE A 91 0.64 -1.67 -12.93
N SER A 92 -0.12 -2.71 -12.60
CA SER A 92 0.44 -4.06 -12.44
C SER A 92 0.55 -4.77 -13.78
N ILE A 93 1.74 -5.26 -14.11
CA ILE A 93 2.03 -6.07 -15.28
C ILE A 93 2.14 -7.55 -14.92
N GLY A 94 1.73 -8.43 -15.82
CA GLY A 94 1.74 -9.88 -15.64
C GLY A 94 0.34 -10.45 -15.53
N GLY A 95 0.08 -11.24 -14.49
CA GLY A 95 -1.22 -11.86 -14.25
C GLY A 95 -1.15 -13.03 -13.27
N ARG A 96 -2.33 -13.44 -12.80
CA ARG A 96 -2.50 -14.53 -11.83
C ARG A 96 -2.68 -15.88 -12.49
N GLY A 97 -2.10 -16.91 -11.86
CA GLY A 97 -2.20 -18.30 -12.30
C GLY A 97 -1.41 -18.64 -13.57
N SER A 98 -1.47 -19.92 -13.95
CA SER A 98 -0.66 -20.52 -15.03
C SER A 98 -0.99 -20.02 -16.44
N ASN A 99 -2.09 -19.29 -16.61
CA ASN A 99 -2.49 -18.73 -17.90
C ASN A 99 -1.64 -17.52 -18.31
N PHE A 100 -0.89 -16.91 -17.39
CA PHE A 100 -0.06 -15.74 -17.67
C PHE A 100 1.38 -15.96 -17.19
N PRO A 101 2.10 -16.97 -17.72
CA PRO A 101 3.45 -17.26 -17.29
C PRO A 101 4.41 -16.16 -17.78
N PHE A 102 5.49 -15.92 -17.02
CA PHE A 102 6.67 -15.28 -17.58
C PHE A 102 7.50 -16.34 -18.30
N ASN A 103 7.55 -16.24 -19.62
CA ASN A 103 8.38 -17.10 -20.45
C ASN A 103 8.74 -16.38 -21.75
N THR A 104 10.02 -16.20 -22.04
CA THR A 104 10.47 -15.52 -23.26
C THR A 104 11.73 -16.16 -23.80
N ASN A 105 11.86 -16.15 -25.14
CA ASN A 105 13.03 -16.69 -25.84
C ASN A 105 14.17 -15.67 -25.96
N ASP A 106 13.86 -14.37 -25.95
CA ASP A 106 14.85 -13.29 -26.10
C ASP A 106 14.49 -12.12 -25.18
N SER A 107 15.27 -11.95 -24.11
CA SER A 107 15.10 -10.85 -23.17
C SER A 107 15.18 -9.47 -23.80
N MET A 108 16.00 -9.25 -24.83
CA MET A 108 16.18 -7.92 -25.40
C MET A 108 14.98 -7.50 -26.25
N ILE A 109 14.46 -8.43 -27.07
CA ILE A 109 13.22 -8.21 -27.83
C ILE A 109 12.05 -7.99 -26.86
N TRP A 110 11.93 -8.86 -25.85
CA TRP A 110 10.89 -8.73 -24.83
C TRP A 110 10.94 -7.38 -24.13
N VAL A 111 12.13 -6.93 -23.70
CA VAL A 111 12.32 -5.62 -23.03
C VAL A 111 11.95 -4.47 -23.96
N HIS A 112 12.34 -4.54 -25.23
CA HIS A 112 12.00 -3.51 -26.22
C HIS A 112 10.48 -3.39 -26.40
N ASN A 113 9.80 -4.51 -26.58
CA ASN A 113 8.35 -4.58 -26.73
C ASN A 113 7.65 -4.06 -25.47
N ALA A 114 8.07 -4.56 -24.30
CA ALA A 114 7.50 -4.18 -23.01
C ALA A 114 7.66 -2.69 -22.71
N PHE A 115 8.85 -2.15 -22.93
CA PHE A 115 9.09 -0.72 -22.77
C PHE A 115 8.19 0.10 -23.69
N THR A 116 8.10 -0.30 -24.96
CA THR A 116 7.32 0.43 -25.98
C THR A 116 5.82 0.39 -25.67
N SER A 117 5.27 -0.79 -25.38
CA SER A 117 3.85 -0.97 -25.11
C SER A 117 3.42 -0.32 -23.79
N ILE A 118 4.21 -0.47 -22.72
CA ILE A 118 3.92 0.18 -21.42
C ILE A 118 4.01 1.70 -21.55
N LYS A 119 5.01 2.22 -22.27
CA LYS A 119 5.09 3.65 -22.59
C LYS A 119 3.83 4.12 -23.29
N ASN A 120 3.35 3.39 -24.30
CA ASN A 120 2.13 3.75 -25.01
C ASN A 120 0.88 3.74 -24.10
N ILE A 121 0.78 2.79 -23.17
CA ILE A 121 -0.31 2.78 -22.17
C ILE A 121 -0.22 4.03 -21.28
N ILE A 122 0.97 4.34 -20.75
CA ILE A 122 1.20 5.51 -19.88
C ILE A 122 0.91 6.82 -20.61
N ASP A 123 1.40 6.97 -21.85
CA ASP A 123 1.17 8.17 -22.66
C ASP A 123 -0.31 8.34 -23.01
N GLY A 124 -1.03 7.24 -23.23
CA GLY A 124 -2.48 7.25 -23.42
C GLY A 124 -3.25 7.79 -22.21
N TYR A 125 -2.68 7.74 -21.00
CA TYR A 125 -3.23 8.38 -19.81
C TYR A 125 -2.79 9.84 -19.64
N ASN A 126 -1.55 10.15 -19.98
CA ASN A 126 -0.98 11.49 -19.74
C ASN A 126 -1.36 12.53 -20.80
N HIS A 127 -2.05 12.12 -21.88
CA HIS A 127 -2.45 13.04 -22.94
C HIS A 127 -3.26 14.23 -22.38
N ASN A 128 -2.73 15.45 -22.55
CA ASN A 128 -3.28 16.71 -22.04
C ASN A 128 -3.42 16.83 -20.51
N SER A 129 -2.67 16.06 -19.72
CA SER A 129 -2.63 16.27 -18.27
C SER A 129 -1.46 17.15 -17.85
N ASP A 130 -1.73 18.08 -16.93
CA ASP A 130 -0.75 18.90 -16.22
C ASP A 130 -0.05 18.15 -15.07
N ILE A 131 -0.57 16.98 -14.70
CA ILE A 131 0.01 16.11 -13.67
C ILE A 131 0.38 14.75 -14.25
N ARG A 132 1.24 14.03 -13.52
CA ARG A 132 1.49 12.61 -13.78
C ARG A 132 0.25 11.80 -13.43
N ILE A 133 -0.35 11.11 -14.40
CA ILE A 133 -1.53 10.26 -14.17
C ILE A 133 -1.12 8.88 -13.66
N ILE A 134 -0.11 8.26 -14.28
CA ILE A 134 0.46 6.98 -13.87
C ILE A 134 1.82 7.21 -13.20
N ASP A 135 1.92 6.80 -11.94
CA ASP A 135 3.08 7.05 -11.07
C ASP A 135 4.12 5.92 -11.13
N GLY A 136 3.70 4.72 -11.51
CA GLY A 136 4.54 3.53 -11.40
C GLY A 136 4.07 2.28 -12.12
N ILE A 137 4.91 1.25 -12.02
CA ILE A 137 4.52 -0.12 -12.34
C ILE A 137 4.68 -1.05 -11.13
N ASP A 138 3.95 -2.15 -11.16
CA ASP A 138 4.08 -3.29 -10.28
C ASP A 138 4.28 -4.55 -11.12
N VAL A 139 5.15 -5.46 -10.69
CA VAL A 139 5.43 -6.72 -11.40
C VAL A 139 4.79 -7.88 -10.64
N ASN A 140 3.79 -8.52 -11.26
CA ASN A 140 3.02 -9.60 -10.66
C ASN A 140 2.80 -10.77 -11.63
N TYR A 141 3.86 -11.52 -11.90
CA TYR A 141 3.83 -12.85 -12.49
C TYR A 141 3.86 -13.92 -11.39
N GLU A 142 2.88 -14.84 -11.41
CA GLU A 142 2.76 -15.94 -10.43
C GLU A 142 3.31 -17.29 -10.97
N GLU A 143 3.62 -17.37 -12.25
CA GLU A 143 4.18 -18.55 -12.92
C GLU A 143 5.42 -18.11 -13.72
N ILE A 144 6.59 -18.72 -13.49
CA ILE A 144 7.87 -18.30 -14.09
C ILE A 144 8.62 -19.52 -14.61
N HIS A 145 8.89 -19.57 -15.92
CA HIS A 145 9.53 -20.73 -16.56
C HIS A 145 11.03 -20.54 -16.83
N ASN A 146 11.55 -19.32 -16.72
CA ASN A 146 12.96 -19.03 -16.95
C ASN A 146 13.45 -17.93 -16.00
N ASP A 147 14.14 -18.34 -14.94
CA ASP A 147 14.70 -17.46 -13.90
C ASP A 147 15.64 -16.37 -14.47
N GLU A 148 16.54 -16.73 -15.38
CA GLU A 148 17.55 -15.80 -15.89
C GLU A 148 16.90 -14.71 -16.76
N ASN A 149 16.04 -15.13 -17.70
CA ASN A 149 15.30 -14.21 -18.53
C ASN A 149 14.34 -13.36 -17.69
N PHE A 150 13.72 -13.92 -16.64
CA PHE A 150 12.86 -13.17 -15.71
C PHE A 150 13.62 -12.03 -15.05
N VAL A 151 14.76 -12.32 -14.42
CA VAL A 151 15.57 -11.33 -13.71
C VAL A 151 16.11 -10.26 -14.68
N LYS A 152 16.64 -10.69 -15.82
CA LYS A 152 17.22 -9.78 -16.82
C LYS A 152 16.16 -8.88 -17.44
N SER A 153 15.06 -9.46 -17.92
CA SER A 153 14.02 -8.71 -18.64
C SER A 153 13.33 -7.69 -17.74
N LEU A 154 12.81 -8.12 -16.58
CA LEU A 154 12.04 -7.23 -15.71
C LEU A 154 12.93 -6.18 -15.05
N GLY A 155 14.15 -6.54 -14.67
CA GLY A 155 15.10 -5.58 -14.11
C GLY A 155 15.52 -4.50 -15.09
N LEU A 156 15.82 -4.86 -16.35
CA LEU A 156 16.11 -3.89 -17.41
C LEU A 156 14.89 -3.02 -17.73
N LEU A 157 13.69 -3.60 -17.80
CA LEU A 157 12.46 -2.86 -18.02
C LEU A 157 12.23 -1.79 -16.94
N ILE A 158 12.25 -2.18 -15.66
CA ILE A 158 12.06 -1.25 -14.53
C ILE A 158 13.11 -0.13 -14.58
N LYS A 159 14.38 -0.50 -14.78
CA LYS A 159 15.48 0.47 -14.88
C LYS A 159 15.27 1.45 -16.02
N LEU A 160 14.90 0.98 -17.22
CA LEU A 160 14.65 1.82 -18.39
C LEU A 160 13.47 2.78 -18.16
N LEU A 161 12.35 2.29 -17.62
CA LEU A 161 11.19 3.13 -17.33
C LEU A 161 11.52 4.26 -16.33
N LYS A 162 12.29 3.95 -15.26
CA LYS A 162 12.77 4.97 -14.31
C LYS A 162 13.76 5.94 -14.96
N LEU A 163 14.76 5.46 -15.69
CA LEU A 163 15.76 6.31 -16.36
C LEU A 163 15.14 7.27 -17.39
N LYS A 164 14.04 6.88 -18.02
CA LYS A 164 13.29 7.72 -18.97
C LYS A 164 12.27 8.63 -18.29
N GLY A 165 12.15 8.60 -16.96
CA GLY A 165 11.21 9.42 -16.20
C GLY A 165 9.73 9.07 -16.45
N LEU A 166 9.46 7.91 -17.05
CA LEU A 166 8.09 7.45 -17.33
C LEU A 166 7.38 7.01 -16.05
N ILE A 167 8.14 6.52 -15.07
CA ILE A 167 7.65 6.16 -13.74
C ILE A 167 8.56 6.70 -12.65
N THR A 168 8.00 6.86 -11.47
CA THR A 168 8.73 7.19 -10.24
C THR A 168 8.78 6.02 -9.27
N ILE A 169 7.77 5.14 -9.33
CA ILE A 169 7.60 4.00 -8.42
C ILE A 169 7.65 2.69 -9.20
N ALA A 170 8.34 1.70 -8.64
CA ALA A 170 8.30 0.33 -9.09
C ALA A 170 8.13 -0.62 -7.90
N SER A 171 7.30 -1.64 -8.06
CA SER A 171 7.18 -2.71 -7.08
C SER A 171 7.20 -4.09 -7.70
N ILE A 172 7.44 -5.09 -6.87
CA ILE A 172 7.37 -6.52 -7.22
C ILE A 172 6.42 -7.23 -6.26
N ALA A 173 5.71 -8.26 -6.71
CA ALA A 173 4.67 -8.95 -5.93
C ALA A 173 4.94 -10.46 -5.75
N PRO A 174 6.00 -10.85 -5.01
CA PRO A 174 6.32 -12.26 -4.80
C PRO A 174 5.28 -13.00 -3.94
N SER A 175 5.13 -14.29 -4.20
CA SER A 175 4.46 -15.27 -3.33
C SER A 175 5.44 -16.41 -2.97
N ALA A 176 4.95 -17.44 -2.27
CA ALA A 176 5.74 -18.62 -1.92
C ALA A 176 6.38 -19.31 -3.14
N SER A 177 5.58 -19.53 -4.20
CA SER A 177 5.95 -20.35 -5.36
C SER A 177 7.03 -19.71 -6.23
N VAL A 178 7.10 -18.38 -6.25
CA VAL A 178 7.99 -17.57 -7.09
C VAL A 178 9.03 -16.79 -6.29
N HIS A 179 9.12 -17.03 -4.98
CA HIS A 179 9.99 -16.27 -4.07
C HIS A 179 11.45 -16.25 -4.52
N THR A 180 11.98 -17.39 -4.98
CA THR A 180 13.38 -17.50 -5.42
C THR A 180 13.69 -16.55 -6.58
N GLN A 181 12.80 -16.46 -7.57
CA GLN A 181 12.97 -15.65 -8.76
C GLN A 181 12.89 -14.15 -8.43
N TYR A 182 11.89 -13.75 -7.65
CA TYR A 182 11.74 -12.36 -7.22
C TYR A 182 12.84 -11.91 -6.28
N LYS A 183 13.34 -12.78 -5.40
CA LYS A 183 14.51 -12.51 -4.56
C LYS A 183 15.74 -12.21 -5.43
N LYS A 184 16.01 -13.03 -6.47
CA LYS A 184 17.10 -12.78 -7.43
C LYS A 184 16.93 -11.43 -8.15
N LEU A 185 15.71 -11.13 -8.62
CA LEU A 185 15.38 -9.85 -9.26
C LEU A 185 15.66 -8.68 -8.31
N TYR A 186 15.18 -8.77 -7.08
CA TYR A 186 15.38 -7.74 -6.06
C TYR A 186 16.86 -7.50 -5.79
N HIS A 187 17.65 -8.54 -5.50
CA HIS A 187 19.07 -8.35 -5.18
C HIS A 187 19.85 -7.68 -6.31
N HIS A 188 19.52 -7.98 -7.57
CA HIS A 188 20.21 -7.38 -8.72
C HIS A 188 19.74 -5.94 -9.03
N TYR A 189 18.48 -5.61 -8.75
CA TYR A 189 17.86 -4.34 -9.14
C TYR A 189 17.27 -3.52 -7.98
N LYS A 190 17.64 -3.80 -6.72
CA LYS A 190 17.00 -3.23 -5.52
C LYS A 190 16.87 -1.70 -5.53
N TYR A 191 17.85 -0.98 -6.05
CA TYR A 191 17.82 0.49 -6.12
C TYR A 191 16.81 1.05 -7.12
N CYS A 192 16.22 0.19 -7.96
CA CYS A 192 15.15 0.54 -8.87
C CYS A 192 13.78 0.07 -8.36
N ILE A 193 13.70 -0.71 -7.27
CA ILE A 193 12.47 -1.35 -6.76
C ILE A 193 12.14 -0.75 -5.40
N ASP A 194 11.07 0.02 -5.31
CA ASP A 194 10.68 0.77 -4.11
C ASP A 194 9.97 -0.09 -3.08
N TRP A 195 9.18 -1.07 -3.53
CA TRP A 195 8.32 -1.89 -2.68
C TRP A 195 8.28 -3.35 -3.08
N VAL A 196 8.14 -4.22 -2.09
CA VAL A 196 7.93 -5.66 -2.25
C VAL A 196 6.57 -6.02 -1.66
N ASN A 197 5.59 -6.24 -2.52
CA ASN A 197 4.22 -6.62 -2.18
C ASN A 197 4.15 -8.14 -1.92
N TYR A 198 4.61 -8.61 -0.76
CA TYR A 198 4.61 -10.04 -0.51
C TYR A 198 3.21 -10.58 -0.25
N GLN A 199 2.80 -11.57 -1.04
CA GLN A 199 1.47 -12.15 -1.04
C GLN A 199 1.32 -13.19 0.07
N PHE A 200 1.03 -12.76 1.30
CA PHE A 200 0.85 -13.69 2.44
C PHE A 200 -0.38 -14.59 2.30
N TYR A 201 -1.37 -14.21 1.48
CA TYR A 201 -2.50 -15.06 1.12
C TYR A 201 -2.11 -16.28 0.27
N GLY A 202 -0.87 -16.35 -0.25
CA GLY A 202 -0.28 -17.55 -0.84
C GLY A 202 0.45 -18.46 0.15
N GLN A 203 0.29 -18.24 1.47
CA GLN A 203 0.99 -18.99 2.53
C GLN A 203 -0.01 -19.56 3.54
N THR A 204 0.10 -20.84 3.85
CA THR A 204 -0.70 -21.45 4.92
C THR A 204 -0.15 -21.07 6.29
N LEU A 205 -0.79 -20.12 6.96
CA LEU A 205 -0.36 -19.56 8.24
C LEU A 205 -1.52 -19.59 9.24
N SER A 206 -1.35 -20.33 10.33
CA SER A 206 -2.44 -20.59 11.28
C SER A 206 -2.44 -19.67 12.51
N ASN A 207 -1.40 -18.87 12.73
CA ASN A 207 -1.32 -18.00 13.92
C ASN A 207 -0.38 -16.80 13.71
N LYS A 208 -0.54 -15.79 14.58
CA LYS A 208 0.25 -14.54 14.61
C LYS A 208 1.75 -14.78 14.63
N ARG A 209 2.22 -15.79 15.39
CA ARG A 209 3.66 -16.04 15.59
C ARG A 209 4.31 -16.52 14.30
N ASP A 210 3.66 -17.42 13.57
CA ASP A 210 4.20 -17.95 12.32
C ASP A 210 4.22 -16.87 11.23
N PHE A 211 3.17 -16.03 11.17
CA PHE A 211 3.16 -14.83 10.32
C PHE A 211 4.32 -13.88 10.63
N TYR A 212 4.51 -13.54 11.90
CA TYR A 212 5.59 -12.66 12.35
C TYR A 212 6.96 -13.23 11.98
N ASN A 213 7.22 -14.50 12.29
CA ASN A 213 8.48 -15.17 11.99
C ASN A 213 8.78 -15.21 10.48
N LEU A 214 7.76 -15.48 9.65
CA LEU A 214 7.90 -15.43 8.21
C LEU A 214 8.26 -14.02 7.73
N PHE A 215 7.60 -12.98 8.25
CA PHE A 215 7.93 -11.60 7.90
C PHE A 215 9.39 -11.26 8.24
N ILE A 216 9.88 -11.66 9.41
CA ILE A 216 11.29 -11.45 9.81
C ILE A 216 12.25 -12.17 8.86
N ALA A 217 11.93 -13.40 8.45
CA ALA A 217 12.74 -14.14 7.48
C ALA A 217 12.76 -13.45 6.11
N LEU A 218 11.60 -13.06 5.60
CA LEU A 218 11.47 -12.37 4.31
C LEU A 218 12.16 -11.00 4.32
N SER A 219 12.13 -10.27 5.43
CA SER A 219 12.82 -8.98 5.55
C SER A 219 14.35 -9.09 5.39
N LYS A 220 14.93 -10.26 5.69
CA LYS A 220 16.35 -10.53 5.43
C LYS A 220 16.62 -10.80 3.95
N ASP A 221 15.66 -11.38 3.25
CA ASP A 221 15.72 -11.63 1.80
C ASP A 221 15.51 -10.35 0.98
N TYR A 222 14.77 -9.38 1.52
CA TYR A 222 14.50 -8.08 0.90
C TYR A 222 15.05 -6.93 1.77
N PRO A 223 16.38 -6.81 1.94
CA PRO A 223 16.96 -5.83 2.85
C PRO A 223 16.68 -4.39 2.37
N PRO A 224 16.32 -3.46 3.27
CA PRO A 224 16.04 -2.08 2.89
C PRO A 224 17.27 -1.43 2.25
N HIS A 225 17.03 -0.63 1.22
CA HIS A 225 18.05 0.21 0.59
C HIS A 225 17.75 1.71 0.74
N ARG A 226 16.58 2.05 1.28
CA ARG A 226 16.16 3.42 1.59
C ARG A 226 16.23 3.65 3.10
N LYS A 227 16.57 4.89 3.51
CA LYS A 227 16.79 5.24 4.93
C LYS A 227 15.53 5.71 5.65
N ASP A 228 14.52 6.08 4.87
CA ASP A 228 13.23 6.60 5.29
C ASP A 228 12.26 5.50 5.75
N TYR A 229 12.50 4.22 5.41
CA TYR A 229 11.63 3.11 5.80
C TYR A 229 12.40 1.99 6.51
N PRO A 230 11.76 1.29 7.49
CA PRO A 230 12.40 0.18 8.21
C PRO A 230 12.56 -1.06 7.34
N SER A 231 11.73 -1.17 6.29
CA SER A 231 11.72 -2.26 5.32
C SER A 231 11.16 -1.75 3.98
N VAL A 232 11.37 -2.52 2.91
CA VAL A 232 10.64 -2.36 1.64
C VAL A 232 9.50 -3.38 1.51
N LEU A 233 9.43 -4.35 2.44
CA LEU A 233 8.47 -5.45 2.43
C LEU A 233 7.12 -4.98 2.99
N LEU A 234 6.07 -5.13 2.19
CA LEU A 234 4.68 -4.91 2.57
C LEU A 234 3.98 -6.24 2.81
N ALA A 235 3.05 -6.27 3.75
CA ALA A 235 2.21 -7.44 4.01
C ALA A 235 0.93 -7.39 3.17
N GLY A 236 0.69 -8.44 2.38
CA GLY A 236 -0.49 -8.57 1.52
C GLY A 236 -1.58 -9.48 2.06
N PHE A 237 -2.83 -9.02 1.99
CA PHE A 237 -4.02 -9.86 2.20
C PHE A 237 -4.86 -9.94 0.92
N SER A 238 -5.60 -11.03 0.72
CA SER A 238 -6.52 -11.16 -0.40
C SER A 238 -7.95 -11.24 0.10
N THR A 239 -8.83 -10.45 -0.52
CA THR A 239 -10.29 -10.51 -0.36
C THR A 239 -10.96 -11.28 -1.50
N ASP A 240 -10.19 -11.75 -2.49
CA ASP A 240 -10.68 -12.68 -3.51
C ASP A 240 -11.07 -14.02 -2.84
N PRO A 241 -12.34 -14.46 -2.94
CA PRO A 241 -12.79 -15.70 -2.31
C PRO A 241 -12.00 -16.95 -2.76
N SER A 242 -11.38 -16.91 -3.94
CA SER A 242 -10.56 -18.03 -4.45
C SER A 242 -9.24 -18.20 -3.68
N ASP A 243 -8.81 -17.20 -2.92
CA ASP A 243 -7.60 -17.23 -2.09
C ASP A 243 -7.89 -17.58 -0.61
N ALA A 244 -9.16 -17.83 -0.27
CA ALA A 244 -9.56 -18.12 1.09
C ALA A 244 -8.91 -19.42 1.61
N GLY A 245 -8.61 -19.44 2.91
CA GLY A 245 -8.18 -20.66 3.62
C GLY A 245 -6.67 -20.75 3.89
N SER A 246 -5.83 -19.96 3.21
CA SER A 246 -4.39 -19.91 3.49
C SER A 246 -4.08 -19.20 4.81
N ILE A 247 -4.70 -18.04 5.04
CA ILE A 247 -4.53 -17.24 6.26
C ILE A 247 -5.85 -16.57 6.60
N SER A 248 -6.24 -16.58 7.88
CA SER A 248 -7.45 -15.86 8.30
C SER A 248 -7.20 -14.35 8.38
N GLN A 249 -8.24 -13.55 8.19
CA GLN A 249 -8.18 -12.10 8.37
C GLN A 249 -7.62 -11.73 9.75
N ASP A 250 -8.10 -12.38 10.80
CA ASP A 250 -7.64 -12.13 12.18
C ASP A 250 -6.14 -12.43 12.34
N THR A 251 -5.67 -13.56 11.82
CA THR A 251 -4.24 -13.92 11.87
C THR A 251 -3.38 -12.88 11.15
N PHE A 252 -3.82 -12.43 9.97
CA PHE A 252 -3.15 -11.42 9.18
C PHE A 252 -3.09 -10.07 9.92
N LEU A 253 -4.23 -9.58 10.40
CA LEU A 253 -4.34 -8.28 11.07
C LEU A 253 -3.60 -8.27 12.42
N GLU A 254 -3.72 -9.33 13.24
CA GLU A 254 -2.96 -9.44 14.49
C GLU A 254 -1.45 -9.47 14.26
N GLY A 255 -1.01 -10.17 13.21
CA GLY A 255 0.39 -10.22 12.79
C GLY A 255 0.91 -8.85 12.37
N CYS A 256 0.18 -8.15 11.51
CA CYS A 256 0.50 -6.79 11.11
C CYS A 256 0.54 -5.82 12.29
N HIS A 257 -0.43 -5.93 13.22
CA HIS A 257 -0.48 -5.08 14.41
C HIS A 257 0.77 -5.23 15.27
N GLN A 258 1.24 -6.46 15.45
CA GLN A 258 2.48 -6.71 16.17
C GLN A 258 3.69 -6.11 15.44
N LEU A 259 3.80 -6.29 14.13
CA LEU A 259 4.92 -5.72 13.36
C LEU A 259 4.93 -4.19 13.35
N PHE A 260 3.77 -3.55 13.35
CA PHE A 260 3.66 -2.09 13.48
C PHE A 260 4.12 -1.61 14.86
N LYS A 261 3.71 -2.30 15.94
CA LYS A 261 4.19 -1.99 17.31
C LYS A 261 5.70 -2.11 17.45
N ASP A 262 6.30 -3.06 16.73
CA ASP A 262 7.74 -3.28 16.73
C ASP A 262 8.48 -2.37 15.73
N ASN A 263 7.77 -1.48 15.03
CA ASN A 263 8.29 -0.56 14.00
C ASN A 263 9.02 -1.28 12.85
N LEU A 264 8.51 -2.46 12.43
CA LEU A 264 9.11 -3.30 11.39
C LEU A 264 8.35 -3.24 10.06
N LEU A 265 7.04 -2.98 10.10
CA LEU A 265 6.18 -3.00 8.92
C LEU A 265 5.94 -1.56 8.41
N PRO A 266 6.37 -1.24 7.17
CA PRO A 266 6.13 0.08 6.57
C PRO A 266 4.70 0.26 6.04
N GLY A 267 3.97 -0.83 5.78
CA GLY A 267 2.63 -0.75 5.20
C GLY A 267 2.01 -2.09 4.81
N ILE A 268 0.77 -2.01 4.33
CA ILE A 268 -0.07 -3.14 3.92
C ILE A 268 -0.53 -2.94 2.46
N PHE A 269 -0.78 -4.05 1.76
CA PHE A 269 -1.61 -4.00 0.56
C PHE A 269 -2.74 -5.02 0.59
N VAL A 270 -3.81 -4.76 -0.18
CA VAL A 270 -4.93 -5.69 -0.34
C VAL A 270 -5.16 -6.02 -1.82
N PHE A 271 -5.41 -7.30 -2.10
CA PHE A 271 -5.85 -7.81 -3.39
C PHE A 271 -7.29 -8.33 -3.27
N GLY A 272 -8.33 -7.64 -3.70
CA GLY A 272 -8.36 -6.29 -4.22
C GLY A 272 -9.80 -5.77 -4.21
N ALA A 273 -9.96 -4.48 -4.47
CA ALA A 273 -11.19 -3.74 -4.29
C ALA A 273 -12.41 -4.38 -4.97
N ASP A 274 -12.20 -5.07 -6.10
CA ASP A 274 -13.22 -5.80 -6.85
C ASP A 274 -13.98 -6.85 -6.02
N TYR A 275 -13.31 -7.43 -5.02
CA TYR A 275 -13.86 -8.46 -4.14
C TYR A 275 -14.24 -7.91 -2.77
N SER A 276 -13.59 -6.83 -2.32
CA SER A 276 -13.89 -6.17 -1.05
C SER A 276 -15.21 -5.37 -1.05
N LYS A 277 -15.76 -5.11 -2.24
CA LYS A 277 -17.08 -4.50 -2.39
C LYS A 277 -18.15 -5.55 -2.06
N VAL A 278 -18.91 -5.33 -0.99
CA VAL A 278 -19.95 -6.27 -0.56
C VAL A 278 -21.07 -6.39 -1.59
N THR A 279 -21.45 -7.62 -1.89
CA THR A 279 -22.64 -8.01 -2.68
C THR A 279 -23.69 -8.79 -1.88
N HIS A 280 -23.46 -9.05 -0.58
CA HIS A 280 -24.33 -9.85 0.30
C HIS A 280 -24.71 -9.13 1.61
N GLU A 281 -25.91 -9.40 2.14
CA GLU A 281 -26.43 -8.74 3.34
C GLU A 281 -25.65 -9.13 4.61
N GLY A 282 -25.11 -8.15 5.32
CA GLY A 282 -24.53 -8.29 6.67
C GLY A 282 -23.03 -7.98 6.78
N GLU A 283 -22.28 -8.03 5.68
CA GLU A 283 -20.85 -7.67 5.66
C GLU A 283 -20.64 -6.17 5.36
N LYS A 284 -19.55 -5.60 5.88
CA LYS A 284 -19.18 -4.20 5.60
C LYS A 284 -18.20 -4.15 4.44
N SER A 285 -18.54 -3.42 3.38
CA SER A 285 -17.63 -3.17 2.25
C SER A 285 -16.31 -2.58 2.75
N PHE A 286 -15.21 -3.09 2.21
CA PHE A 286 -13.85 -2.62 2.47
C PHE A 286 -13.40 -2.70 3.94
N GLN A 287 -13.88 -3.69 4.70
CA GLN A 287 -13.56 -3.82 6.12
C GLN A 287 -12.05 -3.99 6.37
N VAL A 288 -11.36 -4.83 5.60
CA VAL A 288 -9.91 -5.08 5.77
C VAL A 288 -9.12 -3.80 5.52
N GLU A 289 -9.46 -3.07 4.48
CA GLU A 289 -8.84 -1.84 4.03
C GLU A 289 -8.98 -0.75 5.08
N ILE A 290 -10.18 -0.57 5.64
CA ILE A 290 -10.45 0.43 6.68
C ILE A 290 -9.64 0.11 7.94
N ILE A 291 -9.64 -1.15 8.39
CA ILE A 291 -8.90 -1.56 9.59
C ILE A 291 -7.38 -1.42 9.37
N ALA A 292 -6.86 -1.88 8.24
CA ALA A 292 -5.45 -1.81 7.91
C ALA A 292 -4.93 -0.37 7.89
N GLN A 293 -5.66 0.56 7.26
CA GLN A 293 -5.29 1.97 7.24
C GLN A 293 -5.32 2.61 8.63
N GLN A 294 -6.31 2.26 9.46
CA GLN A 294 -6.38 2.75 10.83
C GLN A 294 -5.18 2.28 11.66
N MET A 295 -4.81 1.00 11.55
CA MET A 295 -3.63 0.44 12.24
C MET A 295 -2.34 1.14 11.83
N ILE A 296 -2.16 1.41 10.53
CA ILE A 296 -0.99 2.12 10.01
C ILE A 296 -0.88 3.52 10.65
N VAL A 297 -1.99 4.26 10.69
CA VAL A 297 -2.01 5.63 11.25
C VAL A 297 -1.81 5.64 12.76
N GLU A 298 -2.42 4.71 13.50
CA GLU A 298 -2.27 4.62 14.96
C GLU A 298 -0.83 4.29 15.35
N ALA A 299 -0.19 3.34 14.65
CA ALA A 299 1.21 3.00 14.86
C ALA A 299 2.14 4.19 14.65
N HIS A 300 1.82 5.01 13.64
CA HIS A 300 2.54 6.26 13.38
C HIS A 300 2.41 7.21 14.58
N VAL A 301 1.20 7.51 15.04
CA VAL A 301 0.95 8.43 16.17
C VAL A 301 1.65 7.99 17.46
N LEU A 302 1.61 6.69 17.78
CA LEU A 302 2.29 6.15 18.98
C LEU A 302 3.80 6.38 18.95
N ASN A 303 4.43 6.24 17.78
CA ASN A 303 5.87 6.45 17.64
C ASN A 303 6.28 7.93 17.81
N PHE A 304 5.38 8.91 17.59
CA PHE A 304 5.64 10.33 17.91
C PHE A 304 5.30 10.68 19.35
N GLY A 305 4.28 10.04 19.95
CA GLY A 305 3.83 10.29 21.32
C GLY A 305 4.87 9.97 22.40
N TYR A 306 5.84 9.10 22.12
CA TYR A 306 6.95 8.81 23.04
C TYR A 306 8.10 9.82 22.99
N SER A 307 8.07 10.78 22.05
CA SER A 307 9.10 11.83 21.93
C SER A 307 8.77 13.14 22.66
N HIS A 308 7.54 13.30 23.16
CA HIS A 308 7.10 14.50 23.89
C HIS A 308 6.33 14.09 25.14
N GLY A 309 6.82 14.55 26.29
CA GLY A 309 6.43 14.09 27.63
C GLY A 309 4.92 14.08 27.91
N CYS A 310 4.55 13.10 28.75
CA CYS A 310 3.31 12.98 29.52
C CYS A 310 2.17 13.94 29.15
N HIS A 311 1.16 13.44 28.44
CA HIS A 311 -0.21 13.87 28.67
C HIS A 311 -1.02 12.65 29.12
N CYS A 312 -1.36 12.64 30.42
CA CYS A 312 -2.40 11.76 30.96
C CYS A 312 -3.70 12.01 30.19
N VAL A 313 -4.12 11.04 29.39
CA VAL A 313 -5.51 10.97 28.92
C VAL A 313 -6.32 10.40 30.08
N THR A 314 -6.94 11.28 30.86
CA THR A 314 -7.93 10.86 31.86
C THR A 314 -9.19 10.42 31.12
N ILE A 315 -9.40 9.10 31.03
CA ILE A 315 -10.67 8.53 30.57
C ILE A 315 -11.66 8.65 31.73
N THR A 316 -12.55 9.66 31.68
CA THR A 316 -13.69 9.74 32.60
C THR A 316 -14.75 8.72 32.20
N LYS A 317 -14.83 7.64 32.98
CA LYS A 317 -15.91 6.66 32.93
C LYS A 317 -17.20 7.33 33.42
N LYS A 318 -18.18 7.53 32.53
CA LYS A 318 -19.56 7.85 32.92
C LYS A 318 -20.14 6.63 33.64
N VAL A 319 -20.24 6.71 34.97
CA VAL A 319 -21.02 5.77 35.77
C VAL A 319 -22.42 6.37 35.92
N GLY A 320 -23.43 5.59 35.53
CA GLY A 320 -24.83 5.99 35.61
C GLY A 320 -25.28 6.17 37.06
N GLU A 321 -26.09 7.20 37.29
CA GLU A 321 -26.74 7.47 38.57
C GLU A 321 -27.91 6.51 38.79
N CYS A 322 -27.91 5.83 39.93
CA CYS A 322 -29.08 5.20 40.52
C CYS A 322 -29.74 6.19 41.49
N ASN A 323 -31.06 6.29 41.39
CA ASN A 323 -31.94 7.07 42.28
C ASN A 323 -31.84 6.63 43.75
N GLY A 324 -31.90 7.59 44.68
CA GLY A 324 -32.17 7.30 46.10
C GLY A 324 -31.91 8.45 47.08
N SER A 325 -32.95 9.23 47.35
CA SER A 325 -33.41 9.83 48.64
C SER A 325 -32.42 10.36 49.70
N ASP A 326 -32.66 11.62 50.08
CA ASP A 326 -32.54 12.29 51.40
C ASP A 326 -31.29 12.08 52.27
N TRP A 327 -30.64 13.19 52.67
CA TRP A 327 -30.58 13.73 54.05
C TRP A 327 -29.73 15.00 54.07
N SER A 328 -30.17 15.98 54.85
CA SER A 328 -29.61 17.30 55.10
C SER A 328 -28.31 17.24 55.93
N TYR A 329 -27.40 18.21 55.73
CA TYR A 329 -26.81 19.09 56.76
C TYR A 329 -25.77 20.04 56.13
N GLY A 330 -25.91 21.33 56.43
CA GLY A 330 -25.02 22.37 55.93
C GLY A 330 -23.65 22.41 56.62
N ARG A 331 -22.66 22.92 55.89
CA ARG A 331 -21.57 23.71 56.44
C ARG A 331 -20.96 24.58 55.35
N HIS A 332 -20.97 25.90 55.60
CA HIS A 332 -20.29 26.90 54.79
C HIS A 332 -18.78 26.63 54.76
N VAL A 333 -18.21 26.60 53.56
CA VAL A 333 -16.79 26.92 53.32
C VAL A 333 -16.74 27.86 52.11
N VAL A 334 -16.14 29.02 52.34
CA VAL A 334 -15.91 30.09 51.38
C VAL A 334 -14.92 29.60 50.32
N VAL A 335 -15.30 29.68 49.04
CA VAL A 335 -14.39 29.48 47.91
C VAL A 335 -14.12 30.84 47.27
N GLU A 336 -12.89 31.32 47.44
CA GLU A 336 -12.36 32.49 46.74
C GLU A 336 -12.20 32.19 45.24
N THR A 337 -12.60 33.14 44.41
CA THR A 337 -12.43 33.11 42.96
C THR A 337 -11.20 33.93 42.56
N PRO A 338 -10.25 33.40 41.75
CA PRO A 338 -9.23 34.23 41.14
C PRO A 338 -9.79 34.96 39.91
N LYS A 339 -9.70 36.28 39.99
CA LYS A 339 -9.98 37.25 38.93
C LYS A 339 -9.06 37.07 37.73
N SER A 340 -9.62 37.41 36.57
CA SER A 340 -8.96 37.62 35.29
C SER A 340 -7.71 38.52 35.38
N ALA A 341 -6.60 38.05 34.81
CA ALA A 341 -5.43 38.88 34.53
C ALA A 341 -5.22 38.94 33.01
N ALA A 342 -5.57 40.09 32.44
CA ALA A 342 -5.15 40.50 31.10
C ALA A 342 -3.68 40.92 31.16
N LEU A 343 -2.83 40.33 30.32
CA LEU A 343 -1.44 40.75 30.15
C LEU A 343 -1.25 41.27 28.72
N LYS A 344 -0.97 42.58 28.66
CA LYS A 344 -0.65 43.37 27.47
C LYS A 344 0.60 42.85 26.78
N LEU A 345 0.52 42.72 25.46
CA LEU A 345 1.65 42.56 24.56
C LEU A 345 2.24 43.96 24.29
N GLU A 346 3.42 44.28 24.83
CA GLU A 346 4.20 45.44 24.39
C GLU A 346 5.42 44.94 23.60
N CYS A 347 5.39 45.20 22.29
CA CYS A 347 6.54 45.07 21.40
C CYS A 347 7.58 46.14 21.75
N ARG A 348 8.80 45.74 22.10
CA ARG A 348 9.98 46.62 22.03
C ARG A 348 10.96 46.09 20.99
N LEU A 349 10.98 46.77 19.85
CA LEU A 349 12.10 46.83 18.93
C LEU A 349 13.27 47.56 19.63
N ARG A 350 14.46 46.94 19.63
CA ARG A 350 15.73 47.68 19.67
C ARG A 350 16.73 47.03 18.72
N SER A 351 17.16 47.85 17.78
CA SER A 351 18.29 47.72 16.87
C SER A 351 19.60 48.15 17.53
N ALA A 352 20.69 47.81 16.83
CA ALA A 352 22.09 48.23 16.97
C ALA A 352 22.94 47.48 18.01
N ILE A 353 23.87 46.63 17.54
CA ILE A 353 25.19 47.08 17.03
C ILE A 353 25.39 46.52 15.63
#